data_AF-A0A8C0NQ80-F1
#
_entry.id   AF-A0A8C0NQ80-F1
#
_cell.length_a   1.000
_cell.length_b   1.000
_cell.length_c   1.000
_cell.angle_alpha   90.00
_cell.angle_beta   90.00
_cell.angle_gamma   90.00
#
_symmetry.space_group_name_H-M   'P 1'
#
loop_
_entity.id
_entity.type
_entity.pdbx_description
1 polymer ?
#
loop_
_entity_poly.entity_id
_entity_poly.type
_entity_poly.pdbx_seq_one_letter_code
_entity_poly.pdbx_strand_id
1 'polypeptide(L)'
;MGIIGEVILFLPTINSAGALNKWYKHNHGLPARIVVYRHGVGDGQLKTLIEYEVPQLLSSVTEASSNISPKLSVIVVRKKCTPRFFTETDRSVQNPPLGTVVDSEATRPEWYDFYLISRAACRGTVSPTHYNVIYDDNGLKPDHMQRLTFKLCHLYYNWPGLISIPAPCQYAHKLTFLVAQSIHKEPSLELSNSLFYL
;
A
#
# COMPACT_ATOMS: atom_id res chain seq x y z
N MET A 1 -8.20 12.26 -9.08
CA MET A 1 -6.82 12.79 -9.11
C MET A 1 -6.17 12.58 -7.74
N GLY A 2 -5.10 11.80 -7.72
CA GLY A 2 -4.25 11.48 -6.58
C GLY A 2 -3.00 10.80 -7.14
N ILE A 3 -2.49 11.37 -8.24
CA ILE A 3 -1.29 10.92 -8.93
C ILE A 3 -0.16 11.71 -8.28
N ILE A 4 0.26 11.22 -7.11
CA ILE A 4 1.48 11.70 -6.47
C ILE A 4 2.60 10.91 -7.14
N GLY A 5 3.65 11.62 -7.55
CA GLY A 5 4.75 11.07 -8.34
C GLY A 5 5.24 9.71 -7.86
N GLU A 6 5.58 8.86 -8.84
CA GLU A 6 6.27 7.57 -8.69
C GLU A 6 5.53 6.38 -8.06
N VAL A 7 4.20 6.38 -7.84
CA VAL A 7 3.55 5.19 -7.26
C VAL A 7 2.17 4.89 -7.89
N ILE A 8 2.14 3.94 -8.83
CA ILE A 8 0.88 3.40 -9.38
C ILE A 8 0.42 2.21 -8.54
N LEU A 9 -0.80 2.30 -8.00
CA LEU A 9 -1.40 1.34 -7.09
C LEU A 9 -2.72 0.83 -7.62
N PHE A 10 -2.80 -0.46 -7.99
CA PHE A 10 -4.08 -1.16 -8.14
C PHE A 10 -4.01 -2.63 -7.71
N LEU A 11 -5.15 -3.10 -7.20
CA LEU A 11 -5.51 -4.46 -6.79
C LEU A 11 -5.29 -5.46 -7.94
N PRO A 12 -5.02 -6.74 -7.63
CA PRO A 12 -4.53 -7.76 -8.59
C PRO A 12 -5.50 -8.13 -9.72
N THR A 13 -6.73 -7.60 -9.74
CA THR A 13 -7.77 -8.03 -10.70
C THR A 13 -8.14 -6.96 -11.73
N ILE A 14 -7.76 -5.69 -11.54
CA ILE A 14 -8.20 -4.60 -12.43
C ILE A 14 -6.98 -3.97 -13.11
N ASN A 15 -6.60 -4.58 -14.23
CA ASN A 15 -5.96 -3.97 -15.39
C ASN A 15 -4.78 -3.01 -15.08
N SER A 16 -3.64 -3.56 -14.66
CA SER A 16 -2.35 -2.86 -14.57
C SER A 16 -2.01 -2.08 -15.85
N ALA A 17 -2.32 -2.65 -17.03
CA ALA A 17 -2.14 -1.98 -18.32
C ALA A 17 -3.02 -0.73 -18.46
N GLY A 18 -4.25 -0.73 -17.94
CA GLY A 18 -5.13 0.43 -17.91
C GLY A 18 -4.57 1.59 -17.09
N ALA A 19 -3.96 1.29 -15.93
CA ALA A 19 -3.32 2.29 -15.10
C ALA A 19 -2.06 2.88 -15.77
N LEU A 20 -1.23 2.04 -16.38
CA LEU A 20 -0.03 2.47 -17.12
C LEU A 20 -0.39 3.32 -18.35
N ASN A 21 -1.38 2.90 -19.14
CA ASN A 21 -1.87 3.66 -20.28
C ASN A 21 -2.39 5.05 -19.87
N LYS A 22 -3.09 5.11 -18.74
CA LYS A 22 -3.60 6.38 -18.19
C LYS A 22 -2.47 7.29 -17.72
N TRP A 23 -1.45 6.72 -17.07
CA TRP A 23 -0.26 7.46 -16.70
C TRP A 23 0.48 8.02 -17.92
N TYR A 24 0.69 7.19 -18.95
CA TYR A 24 1.34 7.57 -20.20
C TYR A 24 0.61 8.72 -20.90
N LYS A 25 -0.72 8.68 -20.95
CA LYS A 25 -1.55 9.76 -21.52
C LYS A 25 -1.34 11.12 -20.85
N HIS A 26 -0.99 11.15 -19.56
CA HIS A 26 -0.86 12.40 -18.80
C HIS A 26 0.60 12.86 -18.67
N ASN A 27 1.54 11.93 -18.53
CA ASN A 27 2.95 12.23 -18.27
C ASN A 27 3.84 12.06 -19.51
N HIS A 28 3.27 11.60 -20.64
CA HIS A 28 3.98 11.34 -21.89
C HIS A 28 5.19 10.40 -21.77
N GLY A 29 5.18 9.54 -20.75
CA GLY A 29 6.21 8.56 -20.45
C GLY A 29 5.74 7.57 -19.39
N LEU A 30 6.37 6.39 -19.32
CA LEU A 30 6.10 5.41 -18.27
C LEU A 30 6.78 5.82 -16.95
N PRO A 31 6.22 5.46 -15.79
CA PRO A 31 6.86 5.77 -14.51
C PRO A 31 8.17 4.99 -14.37
N ALA A 32 9.23 5.61 -13.84
CA ALA A 32 10.50 4.89 -13.64
C ALA A 32 10.42 3.82 -12.54
N ARG A 33 9.54 4.04 -11.55
CA ARG A 33 9.34 3.18 -10.38
C ARG A 33 7.85 2.97 -10.13
N ILE A 34 7.50 1.76 -9.73
CA ILE A 34 6.15 1.35 -9.36
C ILE A 34 6.22 0.65 -8.02
N VAL A 35 5.41 1.10 -7.06
CA VAL A 35 5.28 0.44 -5.75
C VAL A 35 3.82 0.03 -5.56
N VAL A 36 3.58 -1.26 -5.36
CA VAL A 36 2.25 -1.85 -5.21
C VAL A 36 2.02 -2.23 -3.74
N TYR A 37 1.00 -1.67 -3.11
CA TYR A 37 0.54 -1.98 -1.76
C TYR A 37 -0.70 -2.86 -1.86
N ARG A 38 -0.53 -4.11 -1.49
CA ARG A 38 -1.56 -5.14 -1.53
C ARG A 38 -2.16 -5.33 -0.14
N HIS A 39 -3.39 -4.88 0.06
CA HIS A 39 -4.12 -5.06 1.31
C HIS A 39 -5.02 -6.31 1.28
N GLY A 40 -5.24 -6.96 2.43
CA GLY A 40 -6.25 -8.02 2.59
C GLY A 40 -5.76 -9.44 2.24
N VAL A 41 -4.50 -9.74 2.54
CA VAL A 41 -3.88 -11.06 2.28
C VAL A 41 -3.51 -11.71 3.60
N GLY A 42 -3.96 -12.94 3.82
CA GLY A 42 -3.57 -13.76 4.97
C GLY A 42 -2.22 -14.46 4.76
N ASP A 43 -1.59 -14.94 5.85
CA ASP A 43 -0.30 -15.65 5.77
C ASP A 43 -0.34 -16.86 4.81
N GLY A 44 -1.43 -17.63 4.83
CA GLY A 44 -1.60 -18.80 3.95
C GLY A 44 -1.74 -18.47 2.46
N GLN A 45 -2.04 -17.22 2.11
CA GLN A 45 -2.17 -16.77 0.72
C GLN A 45 -0.90 -16.10 0.19
N LEU A 46 0.10 -15.87 1.05
CA LEU A 46 1.33 -15.19 0.68
C LEU A 46 2.09 -15.92 -0.43
N LYS A 47 2.15 -17.26 -0.33
CA LYS A 47 2.80 -18.12 -1.33
C LYS A 47 2.13 -17.98 -2.70
N THR A 48 0.80 -18.08 -2.76
CA THR A 48 0.04 -17.89 -4.00
C THR A 48 0.28 -16.51 -4.60
N LEU A 49 0.41 -15.50 -3.76
CA LEU A 49 0.63 -14.14 -4.22
C LEU A 49 2.01 -13.97 -4.88
N ILE A 50 3.05 -14.55 -4.27
CA ILE A 50 4.41 -14.55 -4.81
C ILE A 50 4.51 -15.39 -6.08
N GLU A 51 3.87 -16.55 -6.13
CA GLU A 51 3.97 -17.48 -7.26
C GLU A 51 3.10 -17.09 -8.46
N TYR A 52 1.97 -16.39 -8.24
CA TYR A 52 1.01 -16.09 -9.30
C TYR A 52 0.77 -14.59 -9.51
N GLU A 53 0.49 -13.80 -8.46
CA GLU A 53 0.17 -12.37 -8.65
C GLU A 53 1.41 -11.56 -9.07
N VAL A 54 2.56 -11.77 -8.42
CA VAL A 54 3.80 -11.03 -8.71
C VAL A 54 4.28 -11.25 -10.16
N PRO A 55 4.39 -12.48 -10.69
CA PRO A 55 4.78 -12.70 -12.07
C PRO A 55 3.79 -12.10 -13.07
N GLN A 56 2.49 -12.18 -12.80
CA GLN A 56 1.47 -11.56 -13.67
C GLN A 56 1.61 -10.03 -13.72
N LEU A 57 1.90 -9.40 -12.59
CA LEU A 57 2.18 -7.95 -12.54
C LEU A 57 3.43 -7.61 -13.35
N LEU A 58 4.51 -8.38 -13.19
CA LEU A 58 5.76 -8.18 -13.93
C LEU A 58 5.57 -8.36 -15.43
N SER A 59 4.88 -9.41 -15.87
CA SER A 59 4.56 -9.62 -17.29
C SER A 59 3.74 -8.46 -17.86
N SER A 60 2.69 -8.05 -17.14
CA SER A 60 1.83 -6.93 -17.58
C SER A 60 2.60 -5.62 -17.74
N VAL A 61 3.54 -5.36 -16.82
CA VAL A 61 4.39 -4.17 -16.83
C VAL A 61 5.40 -4.24 -17.98
N THR A 62 6.00 -5.41 -18.19
CA THR A 62 6.98 -5.65 -19.27
C THR A 62 6.33 -5.52 -20.65
N GLU A 63 5.13 -6.08 -20.84
CA GLU A 63 4.37 -5.98 -22.08
C GLU A 63 3.97 -4.54 -22.41
N ALA A 64 3.69 -3.72 -21.40
CA ALA A 64 3.37 -2.31 -21.58
C ALA A 64 4.60 -1.45 -21.91
N SER A 65 5.82 -1.96 -21.67
CA SER A 65 7.08 -1.24 -21.90
C SER A 65 7.86 -1.81 -23.07
N SER A 66 8.01 -1.03 -24.15
CA SER A 66 8.80 -1.45 -25.32
C SER A 66 10.30 -1.21 -25.20
N ASN A 67 10.74 -0.25 -24.37
CA ASN A 67 12.15 0.21 -24.33
C ASN A 67 12.78 0.27 -22.94
N ILE A 68 12.01 0.60 -21.89
CA ILE A 68 12.50 0.72 -20.50
C ILE A 68 11.49 0.03 -19.59
N SER A 69 11.89 -1.11 -19.02
CA SER A 69 11.07 -1.79 -18.02
C SER A 69 11.11 -1.00 -16.72
N PRO A 70 9.96 -0.54 -16.20
CA PRO A 70 9.92 0.21 -14.96
C PRO A 70 10.13 -0.73 -13.79
N LYS A 71 10.84 -0.25 -12.77
CA LYS A 71 11.17 -1.04 -11.59
C LYS A 71 9.94 -1.24 -10.71
N LEU A 72 9.76 -2.45 -10.18
CA LEU A 72 8.56 -2.82 -9.41
C LEU A 72 8.91 -3.27 -7.98
N SER A 73 8.16 -2.79 -6.99
CA SER A 73 8.14 -3.41 -5.65
C SER A 73 6.72 -3.74 -5.26
N VAL A 74 6.52 -4.88 -4.60
CA VAL A 74 5.22 -5.30 -4.08
C VAL A 74 5.32 -5.46 -2.57
N ILE A 75 4.40 -4.79 -1.87
CA ILE A 75 4.33 -4.69 -0.42
C ILE A 75 2.97 -5.17 0.05
N VAL A 76 2.93 -6.20 0.87
CA VAL A 76 1.69 -6.68 1.50
C VAL A 76 1.42 -5.89 2.77
N VAL A 77 0.22 -5.31 2.87
CA VAL A 77 -0.24 -4.49 4.00
C VAL A 77 -1.23 -5.27 4.84
N ARG A 78 -0.94 -5.41 6.13
CA ARG A 78 -1.82 -6.04 7.12
C ARG A 78 -2.12 -5.07 8.26
N LYS A 79 -3.37 -4.62 8.32
CA LYS A 79 -3.85 -3.66 9.32
C LYS A 79 -4.07 -4.25 10.72
N LYS A 80 -4.50 -5.51 10.79
CA LYS A 80 -4.82 -6.20 12.06
C LYS A 80 -3.75 -7.24 12.34
N CYS A 81 -2.79 -6.87 13.17
CA CYS A 81 -1.69 -7.74 13.58
C CYS A 81 -1.76 -8.03 15.08
N THR A 82 -1.20 -9.17 15.49
CA THR A 82 -1.16 -9.59 16.89
C THR A 82 -0.20 -8.76 17.75
N PRO A 83 1.03 -8.42 17.30
CA PRO A 83 1.96 -7.66 18.11
C PRO A 83 1.42 -6.29 18.55
N ARG A 84 1.80 -5.90 19.76
CA ARG A 84 1.51 -4.59 20.35
C ARG A 84 2.83 -4.02 20.84
N PHE A 85 3.10 -2.78 20.48
CA PHE A 85 4.32 -2.07 20.86
C PHE A 85 3.97 -0.97 21.84
N PHE A 86 4.88 -0.71 22.76
CA PHE A 86 4.72 0.28 23.79
C PHE A 86 6.04 1.03 23.99
N THR A 87 5.94 2.27 24.45
CA THR A 87 7.10 3.05 24.88
C THR A 87 7.00 3.22 26.40
N GLU A 88 8.10 2.97 27.09
CA GLU A 88 8.20 3.21 28.53
C GLU A 88 8.60 4.67 28.77
N THR A 89 7.82 5.38 29.58
CA THR A 89 8.10 6.78 29.96
C THR A 89 7.71 6.96 31.42
N ASP A 90 8.65 7.39 32.26
CA ASP A 90 8.45 7.67 33.68
C ASP A 90 7.76 6.53 34.46
N ARG A 91 8.20 5.28 34.25
CA ARG A 91 7.63 4.06 34.84
C ARG A 91 6.16 3.79 34.45
N SER A 92 5.67 4.48 33.44
CA SER A 92 4.36 4.25 32.82
C SER A 92 4.53 3.71 31.41
N VAL A 93 3.63 2.81 31.02
CA VAL A 93 3.61 2.22 29.67
C VAL A 93 2.62 3.02 28.83
N GLN A 94 3.09 3.59 27.73
CA GLN A 94 2.28 4.41 26.84
C GLN A 94 2.31 3.87 25.41
N ASN A 95 1.33 4.31 24.61
CA ASN A 95 1.34 4.03 23.18
C ASN A 95 2.54 4.75 22.53
N PRO A 96 3.26 4.11 21.60
CA PRO A 96 4.37 4.76 20.90
C PRO A 96 3.92 5.96 20.09
N PRO A 97 4.81 6.94 19.83
CA PRO A 97 4.51 8.09 19.01
C PRO A 97 4.19 7.69 17.56
N LEU A 98 3.48 8.56 16.86
CA LEU A 98 3.17 8.35 15.44
C LEU A 98 4.45 8.40 14.59
N GLY A 99 4.51 7.52 13.60
CA GLY A 99 5.71 7.33 12.79
C GLY A 99 6.73 6.36 13.41
N THR A 100 6.43 5.76 14.57
CA THR A 100 7.28 4.67 15.11
C THR A 100 7.32 3.51 14.13
N VAL A 101 8.54 3.12 13.77
CA VAL A 101 8.84 1.96 12.92
C VAL A 101 9.53 0.91 13.78
N VAL A 102 9.14 -0.35 13.63
CA VAL A 102 9.80 -1.50 14.23
C VAL A 102 10.17 -2.48 13.13
N ASP A 103 11.46 -2.57 12.82
CA ASP A 103 12.04 -3.44 11.79
C ASP A 103 13.02 -4.48 12.33
N SER A 104 13.31 -4.46 13.64
CA SER A 104 14.13 -5.44 14.34
C SER A 104 13.35 -6.22 15.41
N GLU A 105 13.82 -7.44 15.72
CA GLU A 105 13.38 -8.34 16.82
C GLU A 105 11.95 -8.87 16.76
N ALA A 106 10.97 -8.07 16.36
CA ALA A 106 9.57 -8.46 16.19
C ALA A 106 9.23 -8.90 14.75
N THR A 107 10.19 -8.74 13.84
CA THR A 107 10.16 -9.09 12.41
C THR A 107 10.61 -10.53 12.19
N ARG A 108 10.33 -11.09 11.00
CA ARG A 108 10.81 -12.44 10.66
C ARG A 108 12.19 -12.33 10.00
N PRO A 109 13.21 -13.08 10.46
CA PRO A 109 14.57 -12.99 9.87
C PRO A 109 14.62 -13.29 8.36
N GLU A 110 13.68 -14.10 7.87
CA GLU A 110 13.59 -14.51 6.47
C GLU A 110 12.87 -13.49 5.59
N TRP A 111 12.15 -12.54 6.18
CA TRP A 111 11.30 -11.60 5.45
C TRP A 111 11.86 -10.19 5.52
N TYR A 112 11.62 -9.44 4.45
CA TYR A 112 11.78 -8.01 4.50
C TYR A 112 10.48 -7.37 4.98
N ASP A 113 10.24 -7.41 6.28
CA ASP A 113 9.05 -6.84 6.92
C ASP A 113 9.35 -5.75 7.95
N PHE A 114 8.34 -4.94 8.24
CA PHE A 114 8.38 -3.91 9.26
C PHE A 114 6.98 -3.58 9.77
N TYR A 115 6.90 -3.09 11.00
CA TYR A 115 5.68 -2.53 11.57
C TYR A 115 5.76 -1.01 11.57
N LEU A 116 4.66 -0.35 11.23
CA LEU A 116 4.54 1.10 11.28
C LEU A 116 3.29 1.49 12.07
N ILE A 117 3.48 2.39 13.03
CA ILE A 117 2.43 3.02 13.81
C ILE A 117 2.08 4.36 13.16
N SER A 118 1.13 4.34 12.23
CA SER A 118 0.74 5.56 11.53
C SER A 118 -0.45 6.28 12.15
N ARG A 119 -1.32 5.61 12.93
CA ARG A 119 -2.54 6.20 13.51
C ARG A 119 -2.55 6.08 15.03
N ALA A 120 -2.99 7.13 15.72
CA ALA A 120 -3.18 7.12 17.17
C ALA A 120 -4.46 6.35 17.54
N ALA A 121 -4.40 5.59 18.63
CA ALA A 121 -5.58 4.99 19.24
C ALA A 121 -6.28 6.04 20.12
N CYS A 122 -7.57 6.30 19.86
CA CYS A 122 -8.35 7.20 20.71
C CYS A 122 -8.63 6.58 22.10
N ARG A 123 -8.77 5.24 22.17
CA ARG A 123 -8.94 4.47 23.40
C ARG A 123 -8.19 3.14 23.27
N GLY A 124 -7.56 2.71 24.36
CA GLY A 124 -6.82 1.45 24.42
C GLY A 124 -5.46 1.50 23.73
N THR A 125 -4.96 0.32 23.35
CA THR A 125 -3.64 0.17 22.73
C THR A 125 -3.69 0.38 21.23
N VAL A 126 -2.64 1.02 20.69
CA VAL A 126 -2.48 1.18 19.25
C VAL A 126 -2.20 -0.16 18.57
N SER A 127 -2.91 -0.42 17.47
CA SER A 127 -2.62 -1.56 16.61
C SER A 127 -1.65 -1.11 15.52
N PRO A 128 -0.42 -1.65 15.48
CA PRO A 128 0.51 -1.36 14.39
C PRO A 128 -0.01 -1.97 13.08
N THR A 129 0.45 -1.42 11.95
CA THR A 129 0.23 -2.01 10.63
C THR A 129 1.52 -2.67 10.17
N HIS A 130 1.42 -3.92 9.75
CA HIS A 130 2.54 -4.71 9.26
C HIS A 130 2.66 -4.60 7.75
N TYR A 131 3.88 -4.40 7.28
CA TYR A 131 4.24 -4.29 5.88
C TYR A 131 5.27 -5.36 5.58
N ASN A 132 5.02 -6.19 4.58
CA ASN A 132 5.97 -7.21 4.11
C ASN A 132 6.31 -6.93 2.65
N VAL A 133 7.57 -6.64 2.35
CA VAL A 133 8.07 -6.47 1.00
C VAL A 133 8.38 -7.85 0.42
N ILE A 134 7.49 -8.33 -0.45
CA ILE A 134 7.57 -9.68 -1.01
C ILE A 134 8.36 -9.73 -2.32
N TYR A 135 8.53 -8.57 -2.95
CA TYR A 135 9.26 -8.41 -4.20
C TYR A 135 9.78 -6.98 -4.25
N ASP A 136 11.06 -6.80 -4.58
CA ASP A 136 11.67 -5.49 -4.75
C ASP A 136 12.72 -5.49 -5.86
N ASP A 137 12.45 -4.75 -6.93
CA ASP A 137 13.39 -4.43 -8.01
C ASP A 137 13.77 -2.94 -8.02
N ASN A 138 13.09 -2.12 -7.20
CA ASN A 138 13.41 -0.68 -7.11
C ASN A 138 14.77 -0.42 -6.46
N GLY A 139 15.25 -1.33 -5.61
CA GLY A 139 16.52 -1.20 -4.90
C GLY A 139 16.49 -0.03 -3.90
N LEU A 140 15.30 0.25 -3.34
CA LEU A 140 15.14 1.32 -2.38
C LEU A 140 15.71 0.89 -1.03
N LYS A 141 16.41 1.81 -0.37
CA LYS A 141 16.87 1.56 1.00
C LYS A 141 15.65 1.36 1.92
N PRO A 142 15.74 0.51 2.96
CA PRO A 142 14.61 0.27 3.84
C PRO A 142 14.00 1.52 4.49
N ASP A 143 14.85 2.46 4.92
CA ASP A 143 14.41 3.77 5.44
C ASP A 143 13.56 4.56 4.41
N HIS A 144 13.90 4.50 3.12
CA HIS A 144 13.13 5.19 2.08
C HIS A 144 11.74 4.55 1.90
N MET A 145 11.66 3.22 1.94
CA MET A 145 10.39 2.48 1.83
C MET A 145 9.47 2.76 3.02
N GLN A 146 10.03 2.78 4.23
CA GLN A 146 9.31 3.10 5.46
C GLN A 146 8.77 4.55 5.42
N ARG A 147 9.63 5.51 5.05
CA ARG A 147 9.23 6.93 4.91
C ARG A 147 8.20 7.15 3.83
N LEU A 148 8.33 6.49 2.66
CA LEU A 148 7.35 6.55 1.58
C LEU A 148 5.98 6.07 2.08
N THR A 149 5.97 4.91 2.74
CA THR A 149 4.75 4.32 3.32
C THR A 149 4.09 5.27 4.32
N PHE A 150 4.87 5.88 5.21
CA PHE A 150 4.34 6.84 6.18
C PHE A 150 3.81 8.12 5.52
N LYS A 151 4.48 8.65 4.50
CA LYS A 151 3.98 9.79 3.72
C LYS A 151 2.65 9.48 3.04
N LEU A 152 2.50 8.30 2.46
CA LEU A 152 1.24 7.86 1.84
C LEU A 152 0.06 7.78 2.83
N CYS A 153 0.31 7.57 4.13
CA CYS A 153 -0.72 7.60 5.16
C CYS A 153 -1.29 9.01 5.45
N HIS A 154 -0.67 10.08 4.94
CA HIS A 154 -1.17 11.46 5.07
C HIS A 154 -2.09 11.87 3.92
N LEU A 155 -2.18 11.06 2.85
CA LEU A 155 -2.72 11.48 1.56
C LEU A 155 -4.18 11.05 1.35
N TYR A 156 -4.92 10.85 2.45
CA TYR A 156 -6.32 10.47 2.43
C TYR A 156 -7.22 11.68 2.68
N TYR A 157 -7.91 12.15 1.64
CA TYR A 157 -8.59 13.44 1.67
C TYR A 157 -9.86 13.51 2.52
N ASN A 158 -10.48 12.37 2.84
CA ASN A 158 -11.70 12.33 3.65
C ASN A 158 -11.39 12.30 5.17
N TRP A 159 -10.13 12.49 5.59
CA TRP A 159 -9.77 12.62 7.00
C TRP A 159 -8.59 13.60 7.18
N PRO A 160 -8.70 14.63 8.03
CA PRO A 160 -7.64 15.65 8.18
C PRO A 160 -6.43 15.17 9.01
N GLY A 161 -6.29 13.87 9.24
CA GLY A 161 -5.21 13.28 10.05
C GLY A 161 -4.64 12.03 9.42
N LEU A 162 -3.81 11.33 10.18
CA LEU A 162 -3.16 10.11 9.72
C LEU A 162 -4.12 8.90 9.70
N ILE A 163 -4.08 8.15 8.61
CA ILE A 163 -4.76 6.85 8.49
C ILE A 163 -3.79 5.68 8.75
N SER A 164 -4.36 4.53 9.11
CA SER A 164 -3.58 3.33 9.51
C SER A 164 -2.87 2.62 8.35
N ILE A 165 -3.40 2.75 7.13
CA ILE A 165 -2.88 2.11 5.91
C ILE A 165 -2.59 3.19 4.87
N PRO A 166 -1.78 2.95 3.83
CA PRO A 166 -1.52 3.94 2.80
C PRO A 166 -2.82 4.40 2.11
N ALA A 167 -2.90 5.69 1.75
CA ALA A 167 -4.09 6.26 1.12
C ALA A 167 -4.63 5.46 -0.06
N PRO A 168 -3.81 4.91 -0.97
CA PRO A 168 -4.31 4.14 -2.10
C PRO A 168 -4.99 2.82 -1.68
N CYS A 169 -4.51 2.15 -0.62
CA CYS A 169 -5.22 1.00 -0.05
C CYS A 169 -6.57 1.41 0.57
N GLN A 170 -6.61 2.57 1.23
CA GLN A 170 -7.83 3.09 1.84
C GLN A 170 -8.86 3.51 0.77
N TYR A 171 -8.42 4.14 -0.31
CA TYR A 171 -9.26 4.48 -1.46
C TYR A 171 -9.83 3.23 -2.13
N ALA A 172 -8.99 2.22 -2.38
CA ALA A 172 -9.43 0.94 -2.91
C ALA A 172 -10.49 0.28 -2.00
N HIS A 173 -10.26 0.26 -0.69
CA HIS A 173 -11.23 -0.28 0.27
C HIS A 173 -12.57 0.48 0.25
N LYS A 174 -12.54 1.82 0.20
CA LYS A 174 -13.75 2.65 0.12
C LYS A 174 -14.55 2.39 -1.16
N LEU A 175 -13.86 2.34 -2.31
CA LEU A 175 -14.48 2.03 -3.60
C LEU A 175 -15.12 0.64 -3.58
N THR A 176 -14.37 -0.39 -3.17
CA THR A 176 -14.90 -1.76 -3.08
C THR A 176 -16.08 -1.84 -2.13
N PHE A 177 -16.02 -1.16 -0.98
CA PHE A 177 -17.13 -1.13 -0.02
C PHE A 177 -18.40 -0.51 -0.63
N LEU A 178 -18.30 0.65 -1.29
CA LEU A 178 -19.43 1.31 -1.95
C LEU A 178 -20.04 0.41 -3.04
N VAL A 179 -19.21 -0.18 -3.89
CA VAL A 179 -19.67 -1.06 -4.96
C VAL A 179 -20.37 -2.30 -4.39
N ALA A 180 -19.78 -2.93 -3.37
CA ALA A 180 -20.30 -4.17 -2.79
C ALA A 180 -21.58 -3.96 -1.96
N GLN A 181 -21.74 -2.80 -1.31
CA GLN A 181 -22.87 -2.55 -0.39
C GLN A 181 -24.03 -1.78 -1.02
N SER A 182 -23.80 -0.99 -2.07
CA SER A 182 -24.81 -0.06 -2.58
C SER A 182 -25.03 -0.17 -4.09
N ILE A 183 -23.96 -0.20 -4.89
CA ILE A 183 -24.11 -0.14 -6.36
C ILE A 183 -24.45 -1.52 -6.94
N HIS A 184 -23.83 -2.59 -6.40
CA HIS A 184 -23.94 -3.97 -6.89
C HIS A 184 -23.67 -4.14 -8.39
N LYS A 185 -22.97 -3.18 -8.99
CA LYS A 185 -22.60 -3.12 -10.41
C LYS A 185 -21.27 -2.37 -10.56
N GLU A 186 -20.56 -2.65 -11.64
CA GLU A 186 -19.35 -1.91 -11.99
C GLU A 186 -19.66 -0.42 -12.24
N PRO A 187 -18.89 0.50 -11.62
CA PRO A 187 -19.07 1.93 -11.82
C PRO A 187 -18.67 2.34 -13.25
N SER A 188 -19.28 3.41 -13.76
CA SER A 188 -18.97 3.95 -15.08
C SER A 188 -17.49 4.34 -15.21
N LEU A 189 -16.90 4.02 -16.37
CA LEU A 189 -15.51 4.37 -16.70
C LEU A 189 -15.28 5.89 -16.74
N GLU A 190 -16.33 6.68 -16.98
CA GLU A 190 -16.27 8.16 -16.98
C GLU A 190 -15.89 8.70 -15.60
N LEU A 191 -16.30 8.02 -14.53
CA LEU A 191 -16.02 8.40 -13.16
C LEU A 191 -14.59 8.02 -12.71
N SER A 192 -13.83 7.30 -13.54
CA SER A 192 -12.49 6.79 -13.20
C SER A 192 -11.45 7.86 -12.88
N ASN A 193 -11.73 9.13 -13.21
CA ASN A 193 -10.87 10.29 -12.90
C ASN A 193 -11.21 10.99 -11.58
N SER A 194 -12.40 10.71 -11.04
CA SER A 194 -12.98 11.36 -9.87
C SER A 194 -12.90 10.47 -8.62
N LEU A 195 -12.90 11.08 -7.44
CA LEU A 195 -12.99 10.38 -6.17
C LEU A 195 -14.46 10.28 -5.72
N PHE A 196 -15.34 9.80 -6.60
CA PHE A 196 -16.80 9.76 -6.39
C PHE A 196 -17.24 8.86 -5.22
N TYR A 197 -16.33 8.01 -4.73
CA TYR A 197 -16.57 7.00 -3.70
C TYR A 197 -16.17 7.46 -2.28
N LEU A 198 -15.80 8.73 -2.12
CA LEU A 198 -15.39 9.30 -0.83
C LEU A 198 -16.55 9.74 0.04
#